data_AF-A0A7K1RHZ2-F1
#
_entry.id   AF-A0A7K1RHZ2-F1
#
_cell.length_a   1.000
_cell.length_b   1.000
_cell.length_c   1.000
_cell.angle_alpha   90.00
_cell.angle_beta   90.00
_cell.angle_gamma   90.00
#
_symmetry.space_group_name_H-M   'P 1'
#
loop_
_entity.id
_entity.type
_entity.pdbx_description
1 polymer ?
#
loop_
_entity_poly.entity_id
_entity_poly.type
_entity_poly.pdbx_seq_one_letter_code
_entity_poly.pdbx_strand_id
1 'polypeptide(L)'
;MSLFPLHDINSMNEDDVAGELVRPLCRALGYSQGNPEANLRSQVSLQYDKAFLGHKDGKKDPVLRGRPDFICEVVSYARWVVEAKKPSITLSQDDSYQGHTYATHPEIAAEFYMLTNGREFRLYRVGNPDRPALTWQKEDTDDLLPALMNFLGPEAMKKRAQVKIDLGKPLAKGIPSSTEIVGGHIIYSRNTTSIPLPVSAKLDGLTNAVTGRSVARNSDGLIVALVEVRSAFAGMDELHKAMGLYPLVFSTSDEYLSSDIEKPSLLQNIMTINLPAGTKFADTMLSPGGGVMPFPVTTESYTQAVGFIDGFVLKGTYVIEYKYKFYVPQNTPFPMREFTMRTEGVFEVNFR
;
A
#
# COMPACT_ATOMS: atom_id res chain seq x y z
N MET A 1 23.77 -16.01 18.32
CA MET A 1 24.17 -15.70 19.71
C MET A 1 22.93 -15.14 20.38
N SER A 2 22.60 -15.62 21.58
CA SER A 2 21.42 -15.16 22.33
C SER A 2 21.53 -13.68 22.65
N LEU A 3 20.43 -12.92 22.51
CA LEU A 3 20.37 -11.50 22.85
C LEU A 3 20.69 -11.24 24.32
N PHE A 4 20.28 -12.16 25.18
CA PHE A 4 20.55 -12.10 26.61
C PHE A 4 21.69 -13.06 26.97
N PRO A 5 22.73 -12.59 27.68
CA PRO A 5 23.71 -13.46 28.31
C PRO A 5 23.03 -14.45 29.29
N LEU A 6 23.77 -15.50 29.66
CA LEU A 6 23.36 -16.38 30.75
C LEU A 6 23.42 -15.59 32.08
N HIS A 7 22.24 -15.31 32.64
CA HIS A 7 22.08 -14.66 33.94
C HIS A 7 21.30 -15.57 34.89
N ASP A 8 21.66 -15.55 36.19
CA ASP A 8 20.77 -16.06 37.23
C ASP A 8 19.69 -15.02 37.53
N ILE A 9 18.53 -15.19 36.88
CA ILE A 9 17.40 -14.25 37.01
C ILE A 9 16.92 -14.14 38.46
N ASN A 10 17.09 -15.17 39.30
CA ASN A 10 16.59 -15.12 40.68
C ASN A 10 17.35 -14.14 41.56
N SER A 11 18.61 -13.83 41.23
CA SER A 11 19.43 -12.89 42.00
C SER A 11 19.30 -11.44 41.55
N MET A 12 18.64 -11.19 40.42
CA MET A 12 18.55 -9.86 39.83
C MET A 12 17.59 -8.95 40.62
N ASN A 13 17.98 -7.69 40.80
CA ASN A 13 17.10 -6.62 41.25
C ASN A 13 16.45 -5.90 40.04
N GLU A 14 15.75 -4.80 40.29
CA GLU A 14 15.04 -4.04 39.25
C GLU A 14 16.01 -3.36 38.26
N ASP A 15 17.07 -2.75 38.79
CA ASP A 15 18.14 -2.13 37.99
C ASP A 15 18.88 -3.16 37.13
N ASP A 16 19.07 -4.38 37.65
CA ASP A 16 19.68 -5.49 36.90
C ASP A 16 18.76 -5.91 35.73
N VAL A 17 17.45 -6.04 35.94
CA VAL A 17 16.49 -6.35 34.87
C VAL A 17 16.51 -5.25 33.79
N ALA A 18 16.49 -3.99 34.22
CA ALA A 18 16.57 -2.85 33.31
C ALA A 18 17.90 -2.82 32.53
N GLY A 19 19.02 -3.05 33.21
CA GLY A 19 20.37 -2.94 32.66
C GLY A 19 20.79 -4.11 31.76
N GLU A 20 20.53 -5.33 32.20
CA GLU A 20 21.04 -6.56 31.58
C GLU A 20 20.03 -7.20 30.60
N LEU A 21 18.73 -6.87 30.70
CA LEU A 21 17.70 -7.42 29.80
C LEU A 21 17.06 -6.34 28.94
N VAL A 22 16.47 -5.32 29.55
CA VAL A 22 15.72 -4.30 28.79
C VAL A 22 16.64 -3.49 27.88
N ARG A 23 17.80 -3.02 28.38
CA ARG A 23 18.72 -2.21 27.58
C ARG A 23 19.27 -2.97 26.36
N PRO A 24 19.71 -4.24 26.44
CA PRO A 24 20.05 -5.04 25.26
C PRO A 24 18.91 -5.19 24.27
N LEU A 25 17.67 -5.41 24.74
CA LEU A 25 16.49 -5.47 23.88
C LEU A 25 16.28 -4.15 23.13
N CYS A 26 16.28 -3.01 23.83
CA CYS A 26 16.15 -1.70 23.18
C CYS A 26 17.26 -1.45 22.15
N ARG A 27 18.49 -1.88 22.43
CA ARG A 27 19.61 -1.79 21.48
C ARG A 27 19.41 -2.66 20.25
N ALA A 28 18.95 -3.89 20.43
CA ALA A 28 18.64 -4.80 19.32
C ALA A 28 17.48 -4.29 18.46
N LEU A 29 16.52 -3.57 19.05
CA LEU A 29 15.46 -2.88 18.32
C LEU A 29 15.93 -1.64 17.57
N GLY A 30 17.17 -1.18 17.78
CA GLY A 30 17.78 -0.06 17.07
C GLY A 30 17.86 1.25 17.85
N TYR A 31 17.60 1.25 19.16
CA TYR A 31 17.72 2.44 20.01
C TYR A 31 19.08 2.51 20.70
N SER A 32 19.68 3.69 20.73
CA SER A 32 20.93 3.90 21.45
C SER A 32 20.99 5.28 22.10
N GLN A 33 21.70 5.37 23.23
CA GLN A 33 21.80 6.60 23.99
C GLN A 33 22.59 7.65 23.20
N GLY A 34 22.01 8.84 23.04
CA GLY A 34 22.61 9.94 22.29
C GLY A 34 22.43 9.85 20.77
N ASN A 35 21.68 8.85 20.28
CA ASN A 35 21.35 8.76 18.85
C ASN A 35 20.38 9.89 18.45
N PRO A 36 20.69 10.69 17.41
CA PRO A 36 19.86 11.82 17.01
C PRO A 36 18.53 11.42 16.35
N GLU A 37 18.37 10.17 15.91
CA GLU A 37 17.14 9.68 15.28
C GLU A 37 16.33 8.75 16.18
N ALA A 38 17.00 7.82 16.85
CA ALA A 38 16.40 6.75 17.65
C ALA A 38 17.06 6.67 19.04
N ASN A 39 16.70 7.58 19.92
CA ASN A 39 17.36 7.77 21.20
C ASN A 39 16.81 6.82 22.27
N LEU A 40 17.71 6.23 23.07
CA LEU A 40 17.37 5.53 24.30
C LEU A 40 17.68 6.42 25.50
N ARG A 41 16.64 6.89 26.20
CA ARG A 41 16.77 7.76 27.38
C ARG A 41 16.44 6.96 28.63
N SER A 42 17.30 7.01 29.64
CA SER A 42 17.08 6.35 30.94
C SER A 42 16.85 7.37 32.04
N GLN A 43 16.02 7.03 33.04
CA GLN A 43 15.82 7.80 34.28
C GLN A 43 15.49 9.30 34.05
N VAL A 44 14.67 9.59 33.05
CA VAL A 44 14.32 10.96 32.67
C VAL A 44 13.54 11.64 33.80
N SER A 45 14.07 12.76 34.29
CA SER A 45 13.31 13.68 35.15
C SER A 45 12.26 14.40 34.31
N LEU A 46 10.98 14.18 34.61
CA LEU A 46 9.88 14.90 33.99
C LEU A 46 9.69 16.26 34.71
N GLN A 47 9.45 17.33 33.96
CA GLN A 47 9.25 18.67 34.51
C GLN A 47 7.88 18.80 35.18
N TYR A 48 6.88 18.14 34.62
CA TYR A 48 5.54 18.03 35.17
C TYR A 48 5.49 16.84 36.13
N ASP A 49 5.18 17.12 37.40
CA ASP A 49 5.27 16.18 38.51
C ASP A 49 3.96 15.42 38.78
N LYS A 50 3.04 15.38 37.80
CA LYS A 50 1.69 14.83 37.99
C LYS A 50 1.27 13.87 36.90
N ALA A 51 0.43 12.92 37.28
CA ALA A 51 -0.26 12.05 36.35
C ALA A 51 -1.32 12.89 35.63
N PHE A 52 -1.02 13.32 34.40
CA PHE A 52 -1.89 14.18 33.62
C PHE A 52 -3.18 13.44 33.22
N LEU A 53 -4.26 13.64 33.97
CA LEU A 53 -5.57 13.04 33.71
C LEU A 53 -6.48 13.95 32.86
N GLY A 54 -5.95 15.06 32.35
CA GLY A 54 -6.69 16.02 31.52
C GLY A 54 -7.64 16.91 32.31
N HIS A 55 -7.42 17.10 33.61
CA HIS A 55 -8.20 18.06 34.39
C HIS A 55 -7.90 19.51 33.97
N LYS A 56 -8.96 20.33 33.85
CA LYS A 56 -8.86 21.77 33.52
C LYS A 56 -7.99 22.55 34.52
N ASP A 57 -7.91 22.06 35.76
CA ASP A 57 -6.98 22.51 36.78
C ASP A 57 -6.02 21.37 37.12
N GLY A 58 -4.80 21.43 36.58
CA GLY A 58 -3.74 20.45 36.83
C GLY A 58 -3.28 20.39 38.29
N LYS A 59 -3.84 21.20 39.22
CA LYS A 59 -3.67 20.98 40.67
C LYS A 59 -4.40 19.75 41.19
N LYS A 60 -5.42 19.30 40.47
CA LYS A 60 -6.25 18.13 40.84
C LYS A 60 -5.67 16.81 40.37
N ASP A 61 -4.73 16.86 39.44
CA ASP A 61 -4.01 15.67 38.98
C ASP A 61 -3.14 15.11 40.11
N PRO A 62 -3.13 13.79 40.34
CA PRO A 62 -2.33 13.19 41.41
C PRO A 62 -0.84 13.30 41.10
N VAL A 63 -0.01 13.41 42.15
CA VAL A 63 1.45 13.49 42.02
C VAL A 63 1.97 12.21 41.37
N LEU A 64 2.76 12.35 40.31
CA LEU A 64 3.46 11.27 39.64
C LEU A 64 4.61 10.81 40.53
N ARG A 65 4.54 9.59 41.04
CA ARG A 65 5.59 9.00 41.87
C ARG A 65 6.40 8.02 41.03
N GLY A 66 7.67 8.36 40.79
CA GLY A 66 8.62 7.52 40.07
C GLY A 66 9.02 8.08 38.70
N ARG A 67 9.80 7.30 37.96
CA ARG A 67 10.29 7.62 36.61
C ARG A 67 10.27 6.34 35.78
N PRO A 68 9.99 6.42 34.47
CA PRO A 68 10.15 5.25 33.60
C PRO A 68 11.63 4.86 33.52
N ASP A 69 11.90 3.56 33.48
CA ASP A 69 13.25 3.02 33.36
C ASP A 69 13.89 3.46 32.04
N PHE A 70 13.13 3.32 30.95
CA PHE A 70 13.54 3.71 29.62
C PHE A 70 12.42 4.41 28.86
N ILE A 71 12.83 5.38 28.06
CA ILE A 71 12.04 5.99 27.00
C ILE A 71 12.80 5.77 25.70
N CYS A 72 12.17 5.04 24.80
CA CYS A 72 12.64 4.83 23.44
C CYS A 72 11.98 5.87 22.54
N GLU A 73 12.77 6.79 22.01
CA GLU A 73 12.30 7.98 21.29
C GLU A 73 12.75 7.93 19.83
N VAL A 74 11.79 7.97 18.91
CA VAL A 74 12.04 8.22 17.50
C VAL A 74 11.75 9.69 17.26
N VAL A 75 12.81 10.48 17.12
CA VAL A 75 12.76 11.95 17.19
C VAL A 75 11.77 12.51 16.17
N SER A 76 10.81 13.31 16.65
CA SER A 76 9.70 13.91 15.88
C SER A 76 8.59 12.97 15.40
N TYR A 77 8.63 11.67 15.72
CA TYR A 77 7.63 10.71 15.26
C TYR A 77 6.83 10.10 16.41
N ALA A 78 7.46 9.34 17.30
CA ALA A 78 6.77 8.62 18.36
C ALA A 78 7.71 8.17 19.47
N ARG A 79 7.14 7.77 20.61
CA ARG A 79 7.86 7.21 21.76
C ARG A 79 7.20 5.95 22.27
N TRP A 80 7.96 5.13 22.98
CA TRP A 80 7.43 4.08 23.86
C TRP A 80 8.27 4.00 25.13
N VAL A 81 7.67 3.50 26.21
CA VAL A 81 8.31 3.45 27.54
C VAL A 81 8.43 2.04 28.06
N VAL A 82 9.37 1.83 28.98
CA VAL A 82 9.54 0.56 29.69
C VAL A 82 9.44 0.80 31.20
N GLU A 83 8.70 -0.09 31.84
CA GLU A 83 8.63 -0.27 33.29
C GLU A 83 9.13 -1.69 33.62
N ALA A 84 10.24 -1.77 34.35
CA ALA A 84 10.82 -3.00 34.84
C ALA A 84 10.46 -3.20 36.32
N LYS A 85 10.30 -4.46 36.72
CA LYS A 85 10.11 -4.90 38.10
C LYS A 85 11.12 -5.99 38.44
N LYS A 86 11.27 -6.28 39.72
CA LYS A 86 12.09 -7.40 40.18
C LYS A 86 11.51 -8.75 39.72
N PRO A 87 12.33 -9.77 39.42
CA PRO A 87 11.86 -11.07 38.94
C PRO A 87 10.97 -11.85 39.91
N SER A 88 11.00 -11.52 41.20
CA SER A 88 10.12 -12.10 42.22
C SER A 88 8.71 -11.51 42.20
N ILE A 89 8.48 -10.40 41.52
CA ILE A 89 7.17 -9.74 41.42
C ILE A 89 6.38 -10.36 40.27
N THR A 90 5.14 -10.77 40.55
CA THR A 90 4.19 -11.17 39.51
C THR A 90 3.57 -9.90 38.92
N LEU A 91 3.63 -9.75 37.60
CA LEU A 91 3.12 -8.57 36.90
C LEU A 91 1.59 -8.48 37.04
N SER A 92 1.10 -7.41 37.66
CA SER A 92 -0.32 -7.16 37.92
C SER A 92 -0.92 -6.11 36.98
N GLN A 93 -2.24 -5.90 37.08
CA GLN A 93 -2.93 -4.82 36.35
C GLN A 93 -2.55 -3.43 36.90
N ASP A 94 -2.30 -3.31 38.20
CA ASP A 94 -1.88 -2.05 38.80
C ASP A 94 -0.50 -1.62 38.31
N ASP A 95 0.42 -2.57 38.09
CA ASP A 95 1.71 -2.32 37.45
C ASP A 95 1.55 -1.82 36.01
N SER A 96 0.56 -2.35 35.29
CA SER A 96 0.21 -1.87 33.95
C SER A 96 -0.28 -0.42 33.99
N TYR A 97 -1.14 -0.06 34.95
CA TYR A 97 -1.60 1.32 35.12
C TYR A 97 -0.49 2.29 35.51
N GLN A 98 0.51 1.83 36.26
CA GLN A 98 1.72 2.63 36.51
C GLN A 98 2.47 2.90 35.20
N GLY A 99 2.75 1.87 34.40
CA GLY A 99 3.39 2.02 33.08
C GLY A 99 2.59 2.92 32.12
N HIS A 100 1.26 2.77 32.10
CA HIS A 100 0.35 3.60 31.32
C HIS A 100 0.44 5.08 31.73
N THR A 101 0.51 5.36 33.03
CA THR A 101 0.60 6.74 33.55
C THR A 101 1.85 7.45 33.02
N TYR A 102 3.01 6.77 32.97
CA TYR A 102 4.20 7.32 32.33
C TYR A 102 4.01 7.51 30.83
N ALA A 103 3.42 6.52 30.16
CA ALA A 103 3.22 6.55 28.72
C ALA A 103 2.32 7.72 28.27
N THR A 104 1.27 8.03 29.02
CA THR A 104 0.34 9.14 28.74
C THR A 104 0.86 10.51 29.16
N HIS A 105 1.98 10.57 29.88
CA HIS A 105 2.52 11.82 30.38
C HIS A 105 2.82 12.80 29.22
N PRO A 106 2.45 14.09 29.29
CA PRO A 106 2.52 15.02 28.16
C PRO A 106 3.94 15.23 27.60
N GLU A 107 4.97 15.10 28.44
CA GLU A 107 6.38 15.17 27.99
C GLU A 107 6.87 13.90 27.29
N ILE A 108 6.13 12.80 27.41
CA ILE A 108 6.45 11.51 26.79
C ILE A 108 5.52 11.28 25.60
N ALA A 109 4.20 11.25 25.84
CA ALA A 109 3.16 11.00 24.84
C ALA A 109 3.50 9.76 23.99
N ALA A 110 3.72 8.63 24.66
CA ALA A 110 4.09 7.38 24.03
C ALA A 110 2.89 6.71 23.35
N GLU A 111 3.18 5.89 22.34
CA GLU A 111 2.18 5.04 21.66
C GLU A 111 2.04 3.68 22.35
N PHE A 112 3.14 3.17 22.90
CA PHE A 112 3.23 1.89 23.60
C PHE A 112 3.92 2.03 24.96
N TYR A 113 3.67 1.07 25.83
CA TYR A 113 4.49 0.83 26.99
C TYR A 113 4.70 -0.66 27.20
N MET A 114 5.86 -1.03 27.73
CA MET A 114 6.23 -2.39 28.05
C MET A 114 6.39 -2.53 29.55
N LEU A 115 5.81 -3.58 30.11
CA LEU A 115 5.98 -3.99 31.50
C LEU A 115 6.74 -5.32 31.52
N THR A 116 7.77 -5.44 32.35
CA THR A 116 8.53 -6.69 32.47
C THR A 116 9.07 -6.93 33.89
N ASN A 117 9.20 -8.19 34.28
CA ASN A 117 9.96 -8.60 35.46
C ASN A 117 11.24 -9.38 35.08
N GLY A 118 11.65 -9.34 33.81
CA GLY A 118 12.79 -10.09 33.27
C GLY A 118 12.50 -11.56 32.95
N ARG A 119 11.37 -12.12 33.39
CA ARG A 119 10.89 -13.45 32.97
C ARG A 119 9.84 -13.33 31.89
N GLU A 120 8.85 -12.49 32.17
CA GLU A 120 7.74 -12.19 31.30
C GLU A 120 7.85 -10.75 30.80
N PHE A 121 7.51 -10.53 29.54
CA PHE A 121 7.38 -9.23 28.93
C PHE A 121 5.96 -9.05 28.43
N ARG A 122 5.36 -7.89 28.72
CA ARG A 122 4.01 -7.51 28.27
C ARG A 122 4.06 -6.16 27.60
N LEU A 123 3.69 -6.12 26.33
CA LEU A 123 3.59 -4.88 25.56
C LEU A 123 2.14 -4.44 25.48
N TYR A 124 1.87 -3.18 25.79
CA TYR A 124 0.53 -2.58 25.78
C TYR A 124 0.47 -1.41 24.80
N ARG A 125 -0.72 -1.19 24.25
CA ARG A 125 -1.06 0.08 23.58
C ARG A 125 -1.57 1.04 24.62
N VAL A 126 -1.16 2.31 24.55
CA VAL A 126 -1.67 3.33 25.48
C VAL A 126 -3.19 3.44 25.43
N GLY A 127 -3.81 3.32 24.26
CA GLY A 127 -5.27 3.32 24.13
C GLY A 127 -5.99 2.06 24.62
N ASN A 128 -5.30 1.05 25.15
CA ASN A 128 -5.91 -0.18 25.67
C ASN A 128 -5.05 -0.80 26.82
N PRO A 129 -5.02 -0.16 28.00
CA PRO A 129 -4.12 -0.56 29.09
C PRO A 129 -4.53 -1.84 29.83
N ASP A 130 -5.77 -2.32 29.63
CA ASP A 130 -6.32 -3.50 30.31
C ASP A 130 -5.90 -4.82 29.65
N ARG A 131 -5.39 -4.77 28.42
CA ARG A 131 -5.02 -5.97 27.66
C ARG A 131 -3.69 -5.79 26.94
N PRO A 132 -2.69 -6.66 27.18
CA PRO A 132 -1.45 -6.61 26.43
C PRO A 132 -1.72 -6.91 24.95
N ALA A 133 -1.08 -6.14 24.08
CA ALA A 133 -1.02 -6.40 22.65
C ALA A 133 -0.13 -7.61 22.34
N LEU A 134 0.88 -7.86 23.16
CA LEU A 134 1.79 -9.00 23.05
C LEU A 134 2.31 -9.39 24.45
N THR A 135 2.42 -10.69 24.70
CA THR A 135 3.06 -11.26 25.89
C THR A 135 4.01 -12.36 25.47
N TRP A 136 5.21 -12.39 26.04
CA TRP A 136 6.20 -13.44 25.76
C TRP A 136 7.12 -13.70 26.94
N GLN A 137 7.77 -14.87 26.95
CA GLN A 137 8.79 -15.20 27.95
C GLN A 137 10.17 -14.78 27.45
N LYS A 138 11.11 -14.56 28.37
CA LYS A 138 12.49 -14.16 28.06
C LYS A 138 13.12 -15.08 27.01
N GLU A 139 12.89 -16.38 27.14
CA GLU A 139 13.45 -17.42 26.26
C GLU A 139 12.98 -17.28 24.81
N ASP A 140 11.80 -16.71 24.59
CA ASP A 140 11.21 -16.51 23.25
C ASP A 140 11.70 -15.22 22.57
N THR A 141 12.49 -14.40 23.25
CA THR A 141 12.80 -13.03 22.78
C THR A 141 13.61 -13.01 21.49
N ASP A 142 14.56 -13.93 21.33
CA ASP A 142 15.37 -14.02 20.12
C ASP A 142 14.50 -14.34 18.89
N ASP A 143 13.59 -15.29 19.04
CA ASP A 143 12.67 -15.72 17.98
C ASP A 143 11.64 -14.63 17.65
N LEU A 144 11.22 -13.86 18.66
CA LEU A 144 10.28 -12.75 18.49
C LEU A 144 10.92 -11.45 18.03
N LEU A 145 12.24 -11.31 18.09
CA LEU A 145 12.92 -10.05 17.77
C LEU A 145 12.55 -9.50 16.37
N PRO A 146 12.49 -10.29 15.28
CA PRO A 146 12.05 -9.79 13.98
C PRO A 146 10.62 -9.25 14.01
N ALA A 147 9.72 -9.88 14.76
CA ALA A 147 8.36 -9.37 14.95
C ALA A 147 8.41 -8.06 15.75
N LEU A 148 9.12 -8.01 16.87
CA LEU A 148 9.27 -6.81 17.69
C LEU A 148 9.85 -5.63 16.90
N MET A 149 10.79 -5.86 15.98
CA MET A 149 11.31 -4.81 15.08
C MET A 149 10.21 -4.21 14.19
N ASN A 150 9.26 -5.00 13.72
CA ASN A 150 8.09 -4.52 12.96
C ASN A 150 7.09 -3.72 13.81
N PHE A 151 7.22 -3.77 15.15
CA PHE A 151 6.33 -3.05 16.06
C PHE A 151 6.97 -1.84 16.73
N LEU A 152 8.15 -2.04 17.30
CA LEU A 152 8.84 -1.09 18.16
C LEU A 152 10.11 -0.54 17.52
N GLY A 153 10.55 -1.07 16.38
CA GLY A 153 11.73 -0.56 15.67
C GLY A 153 11.51 0.88 15.14
N PRO A 154 12.56 1.71 15.01
CA PRO A 154 12.43 3.10 14.59
C PRO A 154 11.63 3.30 13.31
N GLU A 155 11.88 2.51 12.26
CA GLU A 155 11.17 2.61 10.98
C GLU A 155 9.68 2.25 11.09
N ALA A 156 9.35 1.26 11.92
CA ALA A 156 7.95 0.90 12.18
C ALA A 156 7.19 2.04 12.86
N MET A 157 7.82 2.69 13.84
CA MET A 157 7.26 3.85 14.54
C MET A 157 7.10 5.06 13.61
N LYS A 158 8.11 5.37 12.76
CA LYS A 158 8.01 6.44 11.74
C LYS A 158 6.81 6.22 10.82
N LYS A 159 6.64 4.98 10.32
CA LYS A 159 5.55 4.63 9.40
C LYS A 159 4.16 4.82 10.01
N ARG A 160 3.99 4.53 11.31
CA ARG A 160 2.71 4.72 12.01
C ARG A 160 2.39 6.19 12.28
N ALA A 161 3.40 6.98 12.63
CA ALA A 161 3.21 8.40 12.87
C ALA A 161 2.77 9.15 11.58
N GLN A 162 3.14 8.65 10.40
CA GLN A 162 2.73 9.20 9.11
C GLN A 162 1.32 8.75 8.69
N VAL A 163 0.30 9.11 9.47
CA VAL A 163 -1.09 8.92 9.06
C VAL A 163 -1.43 9.92 7.95
N LYS A 164 -1.49 9.47 6.70
CA LYS A 164 -2.02 10.27 5.60
C LYS A 164 -3.54 10.37 5.75
N ILE A 165 -4.01 11.55 6.12
CA ILE A 165 -5.44 11.85 6.13
C ILE A 165 -5.84 12.27 4.71
N ASP A 166 -6.69 11.48 4.08
CA ASP A 166 -7.27 11.84 2.78
C ASP A 166 -8.40 12.84 2.99
N LEU A 167 -8.13 14.10 2.62
CA LEU A 167 -9.12 15.20 2.64
C LEU A 167 -9.78 15.40 1.26
N GLY A 168 -9.38 14.61 0.26
CA GLY A 168 -9.90 14.72 -1.09
C GLY A 168 -11.32 14.17 -1.21
N LYS A 169 -11.99 14.55 -2.29
CA LYS A 169 -13.30 13.98 -2.63
C LYS A 169 -13.14 12.51 -3.04
N PRO A 170 -13.84 11.57 -2.41
CA PRO A 170 -13.68 10.15 -2.71
C PRO A 170 -14.04 9.82 -4.16
N LEU A 171 -13.46 8.75 -4.70
CA LEU A 171 -13.79 8.26 -6.05
C LEU A 171 -15.13 7.54 -6.07
N ALA A 172 -15.48 6.83 -4.98
CA ALA A 172 -16.75 6.16 -4.78
C ALA A 172 -16.99 5.96 -3.27
N LYS A 173 -18.16 5.47 -2.87
CA LYS A 173 -18.42 5.11 -1.47
C LYS A 173 -17.41 4.06 -0.99
N GLY A 174 -16.62 4.40 0.03
CA GLY A 174 -15.60 3.50 0.60
C GLY A 174 -14.28 3.46 -0.18
N ILE A 175 -14.18 4.17 -1.32
CA ILE A 175 -12.94 4.30 -2.10
C ILE A 175 -12.36 5.70 -1.86
N PRO A 176 -11.06 5.83 -1.51
CA PRO A 176 -10.41 7.11 -1.27
C PRO A 176 -10.43 8.02 -2.52
N SER A 177 -9.96 9.26 -2.40
CA SER A 177 -9.86 10.24 -3.49
C SER A 177 -8.85 9.86 -4.57
N SER A 178 -7.94 8.94 -4.23
CA SER A 178 -6.96 8.32 -5.13
C SER A 178 -6.67 6.91 -4.63
N THR A 179 -6.61 5.95 -5.55
CA THR A 179 -6.26 4.55 -5.23
C THR A 179 -5.36 3.94 -6.30
N GLU A 180 -4.63 2.90 -5.93
CA GLU A 180 -3.82 2.09 -6.84
C GLU A 180 -4.67 0.99 -7.46
N ILE A 181 -4.39 0.68 -8.72
CA ILE A 181 -4.88 -0.55 -9.34
C ILE A 181 -3.88 -1.65 -9.00
N VAL A 182 -4.35 -2.74 -8.38
CA VAL A 182 -3.52 -3.87 -7.94
C VAL A 182 -3.62 -5.08 -8.85
N GLY A 183 -4.58 -5.09 -9.78
CA GLY A 183 -4.74 -6.18 -10.74
C GLY A 183 -6.05 -6.12 -11.49
N GLY A 184 -6.37 -7.21 -12.18
CA GLY A 184 -7.59 -7.35 -12.95
C GLY A 184 -7.36 -8.05 -14.28
N HIS A 185 -8.36 -8.04 -15.14
CA HIS A 185 -8.29 -8.65 -16.46
C HIS A 185 -9.26 -7.99 -17.44
N ILE A 186 -8.96 -8.17 -18.72
CA ILE A 186 -9.78 -7.74 -19.85
C ILE A 186 -9.97 -8.96 -20.75
N ILE A 187 -11.22 -9.29 -21.04
CA ILE A 187 -11.59 -10.43 -21.89
C ILE A 187 -12.24 -9.89 -23.16
N TYR A 188 -11.61 -10.19 -24.30
CA TYR A 188 -12.15 -9.93 -25.62
C TYR A 188 -13.28 -10.92 -25.91
N SER A 189 -14.52 -10.45 -26.03
CA SER A 189 -15.68 -11.31 -26.23
C SER A 189 -16.06 -11.44 -27.71
N ARG A 190 -15.91 -10.37 -28.48
CA ARG A 190 -16.26 -10.36 -29.90
C ARG A 190 -15.44 -9.35 -30.66
N ASN A 191 -14.94 -9.73 -31.83
CA ASN A 191 -14.20 -8.86 -32.73
C ASN A 191 -14.81 -8.91 -34.13
N THR A 192 -15.16 -7.75 -34.68
CA THR A 192 -15.69 -7.61 -36.04
C THR A 192 -14.83 -6.65 -36.84
N THR A 193 -14.64 -6.93 -38.13
CA THR A 193 -13.79 -6.14 -39.02
C THR A 193 -14.56 -5.83 -40.30
N SER A 194 -14.37 -4.64 -40.87
CA SER A 194 -15.03 -4.25 -42.13
C SER A 194 -14.55 -5.05 -43.35
N ILE A 195 -13.46 -5.80 -43.17
CA ILE A 195 -12.87 -6.71 -44.14
C ILE A 195 -12.64 -8.08 -43.49
N PRO A 196 -12.65 -9.19 -44.24
CA PRO A 196 -12.39 -10.50 -43.68
C PRO A 196 -10.91 -10.66 -43.32
N LEU A 197 -10.57 -10.46 -42.05
CA LEU A 197 -9.23 -10.75 -41.51
C LEU A 197 -9.28 -12.07 -40.71
N PRO A 198 -8.45 -13.07 -41.05
CA PRO A 198 -8.39 -14.34 -40.29
C PRO A 198 -8.05 -14.19 -38.80
N VAL A 199 -7.51 -13.04 -38.39
CA VAL A 199 -7.10 -12.76 -37.02
C VAL A 199 -8.26 -12.33 -36.12
N SER A 200 -9.35 -11.78 -36.66
CA SER A 200 -10.43 -11.20 -35.83
C SER A 200 -11.12 -12.27 -34.97
N ALA A 201 -11.48 -13.42 -35.56
CA ALA A 201 -12.07 -14.54 -34.82
C ALA A 201 -11.12 -15.20 -33.81
N LYS A 202 -9.80 -14.99 -33.93
CA LYS A 202 -8.80 -15.56 -33.00
C LYS A 202 -8.58 -14.71 -31.75
N LEU A 203 -9.14 -13.49 -31.71
CA LEU A 203 -9.08 -12.62 -30.54
C LEU A 203 -10.19 -12.93 -29.54
N ASP A 204 -11.27 -13.59 -29.96
CA ASP A 204 -12.39 -13.94 -29.08
C ASP A 204 -11.94 -14.94 -28.00
N GLY A 205 -12.26 -14.64 -26.75
CA GLY A 205 -11.82 -15.38 -25.56
C GLY A 205 -10.41 -15.03 -25.07
N LEU A 206 -9.64 -14.22 -25.80
CA LEU A 206 -8.33 -13.78 -25.34
C LEU A 206 -8.48 -12.99 -24.04
N THR A 207 -7.58 -13.24 -23.09
CA THR A 207 -7.56 -12.55 -21.80
C THR A 207 -6.23 -11.86 -21.61
N ASN A 208 -6.27 -10.54 -21.40
CA ASN A 208 -5.11 -9.76 -21.02
C ASN A 208 -5.19 -9.38 -19.54
N ALA A 209 -4.07 -9.39 -18.85
CA ALA A 209 -4.01 -9.04 -17.44
C ALA A 209 -3.94 -7.52 -17.26
N VAL A 210 -4.70 -6.97 -16.33
CA VAL A 210 -4.47 -5.61 -15.83
C VAL A 210 -3.41 -5.71 -14.75
N THR A 211 -2.29 -5.00 -14.92
CA THR A 211 -1.13 -5.14 -14.02
C THR A 211 -0.86 -3.92 -13.17
N GLY A 212 -1.72 -2.90 -13.24
CA GLY A 212 -1.75 -1.84 -12.25
C GLY A 212 -1.98 -0.45 -12.82
N ARG A 213 -1.40 0.52 -12.09
CA ARG A 213 -1.47 1.99 -12.16
C ARG A 213 -2.42 2.58 -11.14
N SER A 214 -3.28 3.52 -11.47
CA SER A 214 -3.98 4.28 -10.45
C SER A 214 -5.25 4.91 -11.00
N VAL A 215 -6.14 5.23 -10.08
CA VAL A 215 -7.33 6.01 -10.33
C VAL A 215 -7.28 7.21 -9.40
N ALA A 216 -7.43 8.41 -9.94
CA ALA A 216 -7.39 9.64 -9.17
C ALA A 216 -8.21 10.73 -9.86
N ARG A 217 -8.56 11.77 -9.11
CA ARG A 217 -9.16 12.98 -9.68
C ARG A 217 -8.10 13.93 -10.21
N ASN A 218 -8.28 14.47 -11.42
CA ASN A 218 -7.37 15.47 -11.98
C ASN A 218 -7.76 16.90 -11.55
N SER A 219 -7.00 17.90 -12.01
CA SER A 219 -7.25 19.33 -11.74
C SER A 219 -8.57 19.85 -12.27
N ASP A 220 -9.11 19.21 -13.32
CA ASP A 220 -10.38 19.58 -13.95
C ASP A 220 -11.58 18.92 -13.27
N GLY A 221 -11.35 18.13 -12.22
CA GLY A 221 -12.37 17.42 -11.47
C GLY A 221 -12.79 16.07 -12.06
N LEU A 222 -12.22 15.66 -13.19
CA LEU A 222 -12.48 14.37 -13.83
C LEU A 222 -11.83 13.24 -13.03
N ILE A 223 -12.50 12.09 -12.96
CA ILE A 223 -11.88 10.85 -12.49
C ILE A 223 -11.09 10.26 -13.64
N VAL A 224 -9.79 10.08 -13.45
CA VAL A 224 -8.86 9.56 -14.45
C VAL A 224 -8.27 8.24 -13.96
N ALA A 225 -8.42 7.20 -14.76
CA ALA A 225 -7.80 5.91 -14.57
C ALA A 225 -6.66 5.72 -15.58
N LEU A 226 -5.45 5.56 -15.07
CA LEU A 226 -4.33 5.07 -15.86
C LEU A 226 -4.38 3.55 -15.73
N VAL A 227 -4.40 2.76 -16.81
CA VAL A 227 -4.70 1.30 -16.73
C VAL A 227 -3.69 0.44 -17.46
N GLU A 228 -2.76 -0.22 -16.74
CA GLU A 228 -1.73 -1.08 -17.35
C GLU A 228 -2.29 -2.40 -17.76
N VAL A 229 -2.01 -2.78 -18.99
CA VAL A 229 -2.43 -4.05 -19.55
C VAL A 229 -1.20 -4.79 -20.02
N ARG A 230 -1.09 -6.06 -19.66
CA ARG A 230 -0.09 -6.97 -20.19
C ARG A 230 -0.74 -7.88 -21.22
N SER A 231 -0.18 -7.90 -22.42
CA SER A 231 -0.65 -8.83 -23.45
C SER A 231 -0.39 -10.28 -23.04
N ALA A 232 -1.31 -11.18 -23.38
CA ALA A 232 -1.09 -12.63 -23.26
C ALA A 232 0.10 -13.14 -24.10
N PHE A 233 0.54 -12.38 -25.11
CA PHE A 233 1.69 -12.72 -25.95
C PHE A 233 2.85 -11.75 -25.66
N ALA A 234 3.96 -12.27 -25.14
CA ALA A 234 5.11 -11.47 -24.70
C ALA A 234 5.65 -10.52 -25.81
N GLY A 235 5.76 -11.01 -27.05
CA GLY A 235 6.22 -10.19 -28.17
C GLY A 235 5.25 -9.07 -28.57
N MET A 236 3.95 -9.22 -28.29
CA MET A 236 2.98 -8.12 -28.47
C MET A 236 3.07 -7.11 -27.33
N ASP A 237 3.35 -7.57 -26.10
CA ASP A 237 3.55 -6.69 -24.95
C ASP A 237 4.75 -5.75 -25.15
N GLU A 238 5.87 -6.30 -25.62
CA GLU A 238 7.07 -5.52 -25.96
C GLU A 238 6.77 -4.49 -27.04
N LEU A 239 6.06 -4.88 -28.10
CA LEU A 239 5.66 -3.98 -29.16
C LEU A 239 4.74 -2.86 -28.64
N HIS A 240 3.70 -3.20 -27.86
CA HIS A 240 2.78 -2.21 -27.27
C HIS A 240 3.52 -1.17 -26.42
N LYS A 241 4.50 -1.62 -25.61
CA LYS A 241 5.35 -0.72 -24.80
C LYS A 241 6.24 0.16 -25.68
N ALA A 242 6.91 -0.42 -26.67
CA ALA A 242 7.76 0.32 -27.59
C ALA A 242 6.99 1.40 -28.37
N MET A 243 5.70 1.17 -28.61
CA MET A 243 4.81 2.12 -29.29
C MET A 243 4.17 3.15 -28.35
N GLY A 244 4.44 3.09 -27.04
CA GLY A 244 3.83 3.99 -26.07
C GLY A 244 2.32 3.80 -25.92
N LEU A 245 1.80 2.59 -26.21
CA LEU A 245 0.37 2.26 -26.03
C LEU A 245 -0.06 2.38 -24.57
N TYR A 246 0.91 2.25 -23.68
CA TYR A 246 0.75 2.17 -22.25
C TYR A 246 1.44 3.39 -21.61
N PRO A 247 0.74 4.21 -20.79
CA PRO A 247 -0.57 3.93 -20.26
C PRO A 247 -1.82 4.18 -21.11
N LEU A 248 -2.83 3.28 -21.00
CA LEU A 248 -4.20 3.61 -21.39
C LEU A 248 -4.76 4.61 -20.37
N VAL A 249 -5.32 5.71 -20.86
CA VAL A 249 -5.84 6.81 -20.03
C VAL A 249 -7.35 6.90 -20.23
N PHE A 250 -8.09 6.44 -19.25
CA PHE A 250 -9.55 6.55 -19.21
C PHE A 250 -9.96 7.72 -18.34
N SER A 251 -10.99 8.45 -18.75
CA SER A 251 -11.58 9.51 -17.93
C SER A 251 -13.10 9.41 -17.88
N THR A 252 -13.66 9.88 -16.78
CA THR A 252 -15.10 10.10 -16.65
C THR A 252 -15.37 11.45 -15.99
N SER A 253 -16.48 12.07 -16.42
CA SER A 253 -17.01 13.29 -15.82
C SER A 253 -17.90 13.03 -14.60
N ASP A 254 -18.15 11.75 -14.30
CA ASP A 254 -18.94 11.38 -13.14
C ASP A 254 -18.31 11.92 -11.86
N GLU A 255 -19.18 12.43 -10.99
CA GLU A 255 -18.77 12.93 -9.70
C GLU A 255 -18.20 11.81 -8.83
N TYR A 256 -18.77 10.61 -8.94
CA TYR A 256 -18.34 9.38 -8.28
C TYR A 256 -18.48 8.20 -9.25
N LEU A 257 -17.57 7.23 -9.18
CA LEU A 257 -17.77 5.95 -9.84
C LEU A 257 -19.01 5.27 -9.23
N SER A 258 -19.95 4.91 -10.10
CA SER A 258 -21.22 4.33 -9.68
C SER A 258 -21.02 2.98 -9.02
N SER A 259 -21.85 2.68 -8.03
CA SER A 259 -22.01 1.34 -7.44
C SER A 259 -23.33 0.67 -7.84
N ASP A 260 -24.10 1.35 -8.71
CA ASP A 260 -25.38 0.88 -9.23
C ASP A 260 -25.18 0.28 -10.62
N ILE A 261 -25.45 -1.02 -10.75
CA ILE A 261 -25.33 -1.77 -12.01
C ILE A 261 -26.28 -1.24 -13.09
N GLU A 262 -27.44 -0.68 -12.70
CA GLU A 262 -28.42 -0.13 -13.62
C GLU A 262 -28.08 1.31 -14.05
N LYS A 263 -27.11 1.93 -13.35
CA LYS A 263 -26.59 3.29 -13.65
C LYS A 263 -25.07 3.30 -13.59
N PRO A 264 -24.39 2.51 -14.43
CA PRO A 264 -22.94 2.38 -14.41
C PRO A 264 -22.26 3.68 -14.88
N SER A 265 -21.02 3.87 -14.45
CA SER A 265 -20.18 4.96 -14.91
C SER A 265 -19.66 4.70 -16.32
N LEU A 266 -19.61 5.76 -17.13
CA LEU A 266 -19.00 5.74 -18.47
C LEU A 266 -17.59 6.31 -18.40
N LEU A 267 -16.60 5.50 -18.76
CA LEU A 267 -15.21 5.88 -18.90
C LEU A 267 -14.80 5.84 -20.36
N GLN A 268 -14.06 6.86 -20.81
CA GLN A 268 -13.69 7.01 -22.22
C GLN A 268 -12.18 7.14 -22.38
N ASN A 269 -11.64 6.54 -23.44
CA ASN A 269 -10.25 6.69 -23.85
C ASN A 269 -10.20 6.95 -25.37
N ILE A 270 -9.35 7.88 -25.78
CA ILE A 270 -9.01 8.13 -27.18
C ILE A 270 -7.50 8.01 -27.31
N MET A 271 -7.05 7.27 -28.31
CA MET A 271 -5.63 7.19 -28.62
C MET A 271 -5.38 7.11 -30.12
N THR A 272 -4.23 7.65 -30.53
CA THR A 272 -3.73 7.59 -31.90
C THR A 272 -2.34 6.98 -31.87
N ILE A 273 -2.16 5.90 -32.63
CA ILE A 273 -0.91 5.15 -32.72
C ILE A 273 -0.40 5.28 -34.15
N ASN A 274 0.88 5.61 -34.30
CA ASN A 274 1.55 5.66 -35.59
C ASN A 274 2.56 4.53 -35.68
N LEU A 275 2.32 3.60 -36.60
CA LEU A 275 3.20 2.48 -36.92
C LEU A 275 4.04 2.86 -38.14
N PRO A 276 5.35 3.05 -38.01
CA PRO A 276 6.20 3.29 -39.17
C PRO A 276 6.30 2.05 -40.06
N ALA A 277 6.64 2.25 -41.33
CA ALA A 277 7.10 1.16 -42.18
C ALA A 277 8.35 0.51 -41.56
N GLY A 278 8.47 -0.80 -41.66
CA GLY A 278 9.57 -1.56 -41.05
C GLY A 278 9.30 -2.05 -39.63
N THR A 279 8.18 -1.66 -39.00
CA THR A 279 7.80 -2.19 -37.67
C THR A 279 7.69 -3.71 -37.72
N LYS A 280 8.39 -4.38 -36.80
CA LYS A 280 8.39 -5.85 -36.69
C LYS A 280 7.30 -6.31 -35.75
N PHE A 281 6.56 -7.33 -36.15
CA PHE A 281 5.62 -8.06 -35.31
C PHE A 281 6.23 -9.39 -34.90
N ALA A 282 6.02 -9.74 -33.64
CA ALA A 282 6.43 -11.03 -33.12
C ALA A 282 5.62 -12.17 -33.77
N ASP A 283 6.26 -13.33 -33.87
CA ASP A 283 5.57 -14.57 -34.22
C ASP A 283 4.62 -14.96 -33.07
N THR A 284 3.33 -14.97 -33.36
CA THR A 284 2.27 -15.26 -32.38
C THR A 284 1.15 -16.06 -33.04
N MET A 285 0.24 -16.64 -32.24
CA MET A 285 -0.95 -17.31 -32.79
C MET A 285 -1.84 -16.37 -33.62
N LEU A 286 -1.74 -15.06 -33.36
CA LEU A 286 -2.44 -14.00 -34.09
C LEU A 286 -1.69 -13.59 -35.38
N SER A 287 -0.36 -13.73 -35.40
CA SER A 287 0.50 -13.43 -36.56
C SER A 287 1.56 -14.53 -36.75
N PRO A 288 1.18 -15.71 -37.29
CA PRO A 288 2.12 -16.82 -37.48
C PRO A 288 3.26 -16.48 -38.45
N GLY A 289 4.51 -16.73 -38.05
CA GLY A 289 5.74 -16.36 -38.76
C GLY A 289 6.22 -14.92 -38.51
N GLY A 290 5.51 -14.16 -37.67
CA GLY A 290 5.76 -12.74 -37.45
C GLY A 290 5.48 -11.90 -38.71
N GLY A 291 6.06 -10.70 -38.78
CA GLY A 291 5.90 -9.86 -39.97
C GLY A 291 6.64 -8.54 -39.87
N VAL A 292 6.74 -7.86 -41.02
CA VAL A 292 7.25 -6.49 -41.10
C VAL A 292 6.19 -5.62 -41.77
N MET A 293 5.82 -4.52 -41.13
CA MET A 293 4.86 -3.57 -41.65
C MET A 293 5.41 -2.94 -42.95
N PRO A 294 4.80 -3.16 -44.13
CA PRO A 294 5.38 -2.69 -45.39
C PRO A 294 5.17 -1.19 -45.63
N PHE A 295 4.12 -0.61 -45.05
CA PHE A 295 3.75 0.80 -45.22
C PHE A 295 3.40 1.41 -43.87
N PRO A 296 3.59 2.72 -43.66
CA PRO A 296 3.15 3.35 -42.42
C PRO A 296 1.64 3.15 -42.22
N VAL A 297 1.22 2.97 -40.97
CA VAL A 297 -0.18 2.83 -40.57
C VAL A 297 -0.48 3.77 -39.42
N THR A 298 -1.54 4.55 -39.53
CA THR A 298 -2.12 5.25 -38.37
C THR A 298 -3.32 4.46 -37.89
N THR A 299 -3.41 4.25 -36.59
CA THR A 299 -4.59 3.67 -35.94
C THR A 299 -5.15 4.68 -34.96
N GLU A 300 -6.41 5.02 -35.11
CA GLU A 300 -7.18 5.72 -34.09
C GLU A 300 -8.05 4.69 -33.37
N SER A 301 -8.05 4.72 -32.04
CA SER A 301 -8.99 3.92 -31.27
C SER A 301 -9.74 4.74 -30.25
N TYR A 302 -11.04 4.51 -30.22
CA TYR A 302 -11.97 5.08 -29.28
C TYR A 302 -12.54 3.96 -28.41
N THR A 303 -12.32 4.05 -27.10
CA THR A 303 -12.84 3.06 -26.15
C THR A 303 -13.89 3.69 -25.27
N GLN A 304 -15.03 3.00 -25.15
CA GLN A 304 -16.03 3.25 -24.12
C GLN A 304 -16.07 2.05 -23.18
N ALA A 305 -15.78 2.27 -21.91
CA ALA A 305 -15.93 1.29 -20.85
C ALA A 305 -17.06 1.74 -19.94
N VAL A 306 -18.03 0.85 -19.71
CA VAL A 306 -19.17 1.08 -18.83
C VAL A 306 -19.06 0.11 -17.68
N GLY A 307 -19.01 0.61 -16.44
CA GLY A 307 -18.80 -0.24 -15.28
C GLY A 307 -19.30 0.33 -13.97
N PHE A 308 -19.38 -0.53 -12.96
CA PHE A 308 -19.81 -0.20 -11.61
C PHE A 308 -18.86 -0.81 -10.57
N ILE A 309 -18.83 -0.20 -9.39
CA ILE A 309 -18.03 -0.60 -8.25
C ILE A 309 -18.78 -1.60 -7.40
N ASP A 310 -18.14 -2.73 -7.12
CA ASP A 310 -18.55 -3.73 -6.14
C ASP A 310 -17.38 -3.95 -5.16
N GLY A 311 -17.49 -3.37 -3.96
CA GLY A 311 -16.39 -3.30 -3.01
C GLY A 311 -15.21 -2.51 -3.57
N PHE A 312 -14.06 -3.16 -3.75
CA PHE A 312 -12.84 -2.58 -4.34
C PHE A 312 -12.64 -2.98 -5.80
N VAL A 313 -13.70 -3.43 -6.48
CA VAL A 313 -13.62 -3.95 -7.86
C VAL A 313 -14.49 -3.12 -8.78
N LEU A 314 -13.89 -2.53 -9.82
CA LEU A 314 -14.61 -1.95 -10.95
C LEU A 314 -14.78 -3.01 -12.03
N LYS A 315 -16.03 -3.38 -12.32
CA LYS A 315 -16.33 -4.40 -13.34
C LYS A 315 -17.36 -3.88 -14.34
N GLY A 316 -17.31 -4.40 -15.56
CA GLY A 316 -18.23 -3.98 -16.59
C GLY A 316 -17.89 -4.48 -17.97
N THR A 317 -18.39 -3.75 -18.97
CA THR A 317 -18.24 -4.06 -20.39
C THR A 317 -17.54 -2.93 -21.11
N TYR A 318 -16.87 -3.22 -22.21
CA TYR A 318 -16.28 -2.19 -23.04
C TYR A 318 -16.50 -2.45 -24.52
N VAL A 319 -16.42 -1.37 -25.29
CA VAL A 319 -16.38 -1.38 -26.75
C VAL A 319 -15.18 -0.53 -27.19
N ILE A 320 -14.39 -1.06 -28.11
CA ILE A 320 -13.31 -0.34 -28.79
C ILE A 320 -13.64 -0.26 -30.27
N GLU A 321 -13.61 0.95 -30.81
CA GLU A 321 -13.73 1.21 -32.24
C GLU A 321 -12.37 1.65 -32.76
N TYR A 322 -11.82 0.87 -33.69
CA TYR A 322 -10.55 1.12 -34.35
C TYR A 322 -10.77 1.57 -35.79
N LYS A 323 -10.00 2.56 -36.19
CA LYS A 323 -9.87 3.00 -37.59
C LYS A 323 -8.41 2.92 -38.00
N TYR A 324 -8.11 2.05 -38.96
CA TYR A 324 -6.76 1.84 -39.49
C TYR A 324 -6.62 2.49 -40.85
N LYS A 325 -5.55 3.25 -41.06
CA LYS A 325 -5.24 3.93 -42.33
C LYS A 325 -3.82 3.60 -42.78
N PHE A 326 -3.69 3.02 -43.98
CA PHE A 326 -2.42 2.64 -44.59
C PHE A 326 -1.95 3.73 -45.57
N TYR A 327 -0.71 4.18 -45.42
CA TYR A 327 -0.09 5.16 -46.31
C TYR A 327 0.68 4.47 -47.43
N VAL A 328 -0.07 3.92 -48.37
CA VAL A 328 0.46 3.21 -49.54
C VAL A 328 0.64 4.17 -50.72
N PRO A 329 1.75 4.12 -51.49
CA PRO A 329 1.90 4.90 -52.72
C PRO A 329 0.72 4.69 -53.69
N GLN A 330 0.34 5.73 -54.46
CA GLN A 330 -0.85 5.68 -55.32
C GLN A 330 -0.82 4.54 -56.34
N ASN A 331 0.37 4.24 -56.88
CA ASN A 331 0.55 3.23 -57.94
C ASN A 331 0.85 1.83 -57.41
N THR A 332 0.89 1.62 -56.09
CA THR A 332 1.12 0.31 -55.51
C THR A 332 -0.21 -0.42 -55.37
N PRO A 333 -0.39 -1.59 -56.02
CA PRO A 333 -1.59 -2.40 -55.83
C PRO A 333 -1.60 -2.94 -54.40
N PHE A 334 -2.53 -2.44 -53.59
CA PHE A 334 -2.73 -2.89 -52.22
C PHE A 334 -4.23 -2.98 -51.95
N PRO A 335 -4.71 -4.11 -51.39
CA PRO A 335 -6.13 -4.45 -51.41
C PRO A 335 -7.00 -3.53 -50.53
N MET A 336 -6.39 -2.73 -49.65
CA MET A 336 -7.10 -1.96 -48.64
C MET A 336 -6.28 -0.74 -48.20
N ARG A 337 -6.85 0.46 -48.29
CA ARG A 337 -6.20 1.68 -47.77
C ARG A 337 -6.71 2.08 -46.38
N GLU A 338 -7.87 1.56 -46.01
CA GLU A 338 -8.52 1.78 -44.73
C GLU A 338 -9.35 0.55 -44.36
N PHE A 339 -9.46 0.27 -43.07
CA PHE A 339 -10.49 -0.62 -42.54
C PHE A 339 -10.84 -0.24 -41.10
N THR A 340 -11.99 -0.71 -40.64
CA THR A 340 -12.42 -0.56 -39.24
C THR A 340 -12.47 -1.91 -38.55
N MET A 341 -12.23 -1.88 -37.25
CA MET A 341 -12.42 -3.02 -36.36
C MET A 341 -13.22 -2.56 -35.15
N ARG A 342 -14.15 -3.40 -34.69
CA ARG A 342 -14.89 -3.20 -33.45
C ARG A 342 -14.64 -4.39 -32.55
N THR A 343 -14.25 -4.09 -31.32
CA THR A 343 -13.94 -5.08 -30.30
C THR A 343 -14.85 -4.85 -29.11
N GLU A 344 -15.51 -5.89 -28.64
CA GLU A 344 -16.40 -5.88 -27.50
C GLU A 344 -15.86 -6.85 -26.45
N GLY A 345 -16.03 -6.52 -25.17
CA GLY A 345 -15.53 -7.37 -24.11
C GLY A 345 -16.01 -7.00 -22.73
N VAL A 346 -15.50 -7.73 -21.75
CA VAL A 346 -15.74 -7.51 -20.33
C VAL A 346 -14.42 -7.23 -19.62
N PHE A 347 -14.50 -6.51 -18.51
CA PHE A 347 -13.33 -6.19 -17.72
C PHE A 347 -13.62 -6.26 -16.22
N GLU A 348 -12.57 -6.50 -15.47
CA GLU A 348 -12.52 -6.38 -14.03
C GLU A 348 -11.21 -5.70 -13.63
N VAL A 349 -11.28 -4.68 -12.78
CA VAL A 349 -10.13 -3.92 -12.29
C VAL A 349 -10.21 -3.84 -10.77
N ASN A 350 -9.16 -4.32 -10.11
CA ASN A 350 -9.07 -4.39 -8.66
C ASN A 350 -8.32 -3.16 -8.12
N PHE A 351 -8.93 -2.46 -7.18
CA PHE A 351 -8.34 -1.36 -6.43
C PHE A 351 -7.74 -1.85 -5.12
N ARG A 352 -6.80 -1.07 -4.58
CA ARG A 352 -6.13 -1.37 -3.32
C ARG A 352 -7.00 -1.09 -2.10
#